data_AF-A0A974P322-F1
#
_entry.id   AF-A0A974P322-F1
#
_cell.length_a   1.000
_cell.length_b   1.000
_cell.length_c   1.000
_cell.angle_alpha   90.00
_cell.angle_beta   90.00
_cell.angle_gamma   90.00
#
_symmetry.space_group_name_H-M   'P 1'
#
loop_
_entity.id
_entity.type
_entity.pdbx_description
1 polymer ?
#
loop_
_entity_poly.entity_id
_entity_poly.type
_entity_poly.pdbx_seq_one_letter_code
_entity_poly.pdbx_strand_id
1 'polypeptide(L)' 'MILVWRESGGPPVTPPTRTGFGRRLLERGLASELDGQVVNAFLPEGLVCTITAKIEVAGGEQPADEIWRG' A
#
# COMPACT_ATOMS: atom_id res chain seq x y z
N MET A 1 8.29 1.70 3.84
CA MET A 1 8.11 0.27 3.51
C MET A 1 7.53 0.12 2.11
N ILE A 2 7.80 -0.99 1.42
CA ILE A 2 7.21 -1.33 0.12
C ILE A 2 6.54 -2.70 0.23
N LEU A 3 5.31 -2.84 -0.29
CA LEU A 3 4.59 -4.09 -0.47
C LEU A 3 4.30 -4.27 -1.97
N VAL A 4 4.55 -5.46 -2.50
CA VAL A 4 4.20 -5.82 -3.89
C VAL A 4 3.18 -6.95 -3.85
N TRP A 5 2.00 -6.68 -4.38
CA TRP A 5 1.00 -7.71 -4.65
C TRP A 5 1.02 -8.06 -6.13
N ARG A 6 1.27 -9.34 -6.42
CA ARG A 6 1.24 -9.91 -7.77
C ARG A 6 0.15 -10.97 -7.89
N GLU A 7 -0.70 -10.81 -8.88
CA GLU A 7 -1.64 -11.85 -9.30
C GLU A 7 -1.00 -12.74 -10.38
N SER A 8 -1.37 -14.01 -10.43
CA SER A 8 -0.85 -14.97 -11.41
C SER A 8 -1.82 -16.13 -11.63
N GLY A 9 -1.67 -16.84 -12.75
CA GLY A 9 -2.50 -18.01 -13.10
C GLY A 9 -3.87 -17.68 -13.69
N GLY A 10 -4.16 -16.39 -13.92
CA GLY A 10 -5.38 -15.93 -14.58
C GLY A 10 -5.27 -15.87 -16.12
N PRO A 11 -6.36 -15.50 -16.82
CA PRO A 11 -6.31 -15.21 -18.24
C PRO A 11 -5.49 -13.94 -18.53
N PRO A 12 -5.05 -13.73 -19.79
CA PRO A 12 -4.27 -12.55 -20.14
C PRO A 12 -4.95 -11.24 -19.79
N VAL A 13 -4.23 -10.36 -19.07
CA VAL A 13 -4.76 -9.05 -18.65
C VAL A 13 -4.40 -7.99 -19.69
N THR A 14 -5.35 -7.10 -19.96
CA THR A 14 -5.14 -5.87 -20.73
C THR A 14 -5.43 -4.65 -19.86
N PRO A 15 -4.72 -3.52 -20.02
CA PRO A 15 -5.00 -2.30 -19.26
C PRO A 15 -6.47 -1.88 -19.37
N PRO A 16 -7.17 -1.64 -18.24
CA PRO A 16 -8.58 -1.28 -18.27
C PRO A 16 -8.77 0.15 -18.79
N THR A 17 -9.77 0.36 -19.66
CA THR A 17 -10.10 1.68 -20.24
C THR A 17 -10.88 2.59 -19.30
N ARG A 18 -11.37 2.06 -18.17
CA ARG A 18 -12.13 2.80 -17.16
C ARG A 18 -11.61 2.54 -15.75
N THR A 19 -11.64 3.58 -14.92
CA THR A 19 -11.30 3.49 -13.50
C THR A 19 -12.55 3.28 -12.66
N GLY A 20 -12.76 2.04 -12.21
CA GLY A 20 -13.84 1.65 -11.29
C GLY A 20 -13.54 1.96 -9.82
N PHE A 21 -14.49 1.64 -8.94
CA PHE A 21 -14.39 1.91 -7.49
C PHE A 21 -13.12 1.32 -6.86
N GLY A 22 -12.82 0.04 -7.09
CA GLY A 22 -11.65 -0.62 -6.50
C GLY A 22 -10.32 0.07 -6.85
N ARG A 23 -10.15 0.51 -8.10
CA ARG A 23 -8.96 1.28 -8.51
C ARG A 23 -8.86 2.61 -7.78
N ARG A 24 -9.97 3.33 -7.60
CA ARG A 24 -9.97 4.61 -6.85
C ARG A 24 -9.64 4.39 -5.37
N LEU A 25 -10.14 3.31 -4.79
CA LEU A 25 -9.86 2.96 -3.40
C LEU A 25 -8.37 2.67 -3.20
N LEU A 26 -7.75 1.91 -4.11
CA LEU A 26 -6.30 1.64 -4.08
C LEU A 26 -5.47 2.90 -4.37
N GLU A 27 -5.73 3.59 -5.47
CA GLU A 27 -4.90 4.71 -5.95
C GLU A 27 -5.03 5.97 -5.08
N ARG A 28 -6.19 6.20 -4.44
CA ARG A 28 -6.45 7.42 -3.65
C ARG A 28 -6.64 7.15 -2.17
N GLY A 29 -7.52 6.21 -1.83
CA GLY A 29 -7.85 5.92 -0.44
C GLY A 29 -6.63 5.36 0.31
N LEU A 30 -6.13 4.23 -0.15
CA LEU A 30 -5.01 3.55 0.49
C LEU A 30 -3.71 4.37 0.43
N ALA A 31 -3.44 5.03 -0.70
CA ALA A 31 -2.29 5.93 -0.82
C ALA A 31 -2.35 7.07 0.21
N SER A 32 -3.54 7.65 0.43
CA SER A 32 -3.73 8.73 1.41
C SER A 32 -3.60 8.25 2.84
N GLU A 33 -4.13 7.07 3.18
CA GLU A 33 -4.05 6.52 4.54
C GLU A 33 -2.61 6.17 4.94
N LEU A 34 -1.78 5.76 3.97
CA LEU A 34 -0.40 5.34 4.22
C LEU A 34 0.64 6.47 4.06
N ASP A 35 0.18 7.71 3.83
CA ASP A 35 0.99 8.86 3.39
C ASP A 35 2.03 8.44 2.33
N GLY A 36 1.51 7.79 1.30
CA GLY A 36 2.28 6.93 0.41
C GLY A 36 1.83 6.98 -1.04
N GLN A 37 2.25 5.97 -1.81
CA GLN A 37 1.94 5.87 -3.23
C GLN A 37 1.51 4.45 -3.61
N VAL A 38 0.59 4.35 -4.55
CA VAL A 38 0.14 3.08 -5.12
C VAL A 38 0.28 3.13 -6.65
N VAL A 39 0.98 2.15 -7.21
CA VAL A 39 1.22 2.03 -8.66
C VAL A 39 0.72 0.68 -9.14
N ASN A 40 -0.11 0.69 -10.18
CA ASN A 40 -0.68 -0.50 -10.79
C ASN A 40 -0.06 -0.73 -12.18
N ALA A 41 0.49 -1.91 -12.42
CA ALA A 41 0.93 -2.38 -13.72
C ALA A 41 0.07 -3.57 -14.17
N PHE A 42 -0.61 -3.40 -15.30
CA PHE A 42 -1.44 -4.43 -15.92
C PHE A 42 -0.61 -5.16 -16.98
N LEU A 43 0.02 -6.27 -16.58
CA LEU A 43 0.83 -7.10 -17.46
C LEU A 43 -0.01 -8.28 -17.98
N PRO A 44 0.29 -8.85 -19.16
CA PRO A 44 -0.44 -10.01 -19.67
C PRO A 44 -0.52 -11.16 -18.65
N GLU A 45 0.48 -11.34 -17.79
CA GLU A 45 0.53 -12.42 -16.81
C GLU A 45 -0.30 -12.17 -15.53
N GLY A 46 -0.77 -10.94 -15.33
CA GLY A 46 -1.52 -10.53 -14.14
C GLY A 46 -1.27 -9.08 -13.72
N LEU A 47 -2.04 -8.62 -12.73
CA LEU A 47 -1.82 -7.33 -12.08
C LEU A 47 -0.58 -7.39 -11.17
N VAL A 48 0.23 -6.34 -11.24
CA VAL A 48 1.26 -6.03 -10.24
C VAL A 48 0.93 -4.69 -9.59
N CYS A 49 0.59 -4.72 -8.31
CA CYS A 49 0.33 -3.53 -7.50
C CYS A 49 1.49 -3.30 -6.55
N THR A 50 2.11 -2.13 -6.64
CA THR A 50 3.20 -1.70 -5.74
C THR A 50 2.69 -0.61 -4.83
N ILE A 51 2.78 -0.85 -3.52
CA ILE A 51 2.33 0.06 -2.47
C ILE A 51 3.57 0.51 -1.70
N THR A 52 3.78 1.81 -1.63
CA THR A 52 4.81 2.44 -0.81
C THR A 52 4.14 3.16 0.34
N ALA A 53 4.57 2.91 1.56
CA ALA A 53 4.04 3.51 2.79
C ALA A 53 5.15 4.15 3.60
N LYS A 54 4.87 5.30 4.21
CA LYS A 54 5.68 5.81 5.32
C LYS A 54 5.25 5.05 6.57
N ILE A 55 6.22 4.42 7.24
CA ILE A 55 5.99 3.77 8.51
C ILE A 55 6.73 4.61 9.53
N GLU A 56 5.97 5.23 10.42
CA GLU A 56 6.52 5.71 11.67
C GLU A 56 6.77 4.50 12.55
N VAL A 57 8.01 4.34 12.99
CA VAL A 57 8.31 3.38 14.05
C VAL A 57 7.68 3.97 15.30
N ALA A 58 6.60 3.36 15.79
CA ALA A 58 6.05 3.71 17.08
C ALA A 58 7.22 3.69 18.08
N GLY A 59 7.48 4.84 18.70
CA GLY A 59 8.59 5.00 19.63
C GLY A 59 8.59 3.84 20.62
N GLY A 60 9.73 3.18 20.77
CA GLY A 60 9.90 2.09 21.72
C GLY A 60 9.36 2.52 23.09
N GLU A 61 8.67 1.61 23.74
CA GLU A 61 8.08 1.74 25.08
C GLU A 61 8.85 2.73 25.95
N GLN A 62 8.22 3.87 26.30
CA GLN A 62 8.79 4.78 27.28
C GLN A 62 8.99 4.00 28.57
N PRO A 63 10.23 3.83 29.05
CA PRO A 63 10.45 3.03 30.23
C PRO A 63 9.77 3.74 31.41
N ALA A 64 9.03 2.94 32.19
CA ALA A 64 8.16 3.42 33.27
C ALA A 64 8.92 4.18 34.39
N ASP A 65 10.25 4.23 34.34
CA ASP A 65 11.12 4.94 35.29
C ASP A 65 11.15 6.47 35.05
N GLU A 66 10.69 6.96 33.90
CA GLU A 66 10.59 8.40 33.63
C GLU A 66 9.30 9.03 34.22
N ILE A 67 8.26 8.22 34.45
CA ILE A 67 6.96 8.67 34.99
C ILE A 67 7.04 9.08 36.48
N TRP A 68 7.99 8.55 37.24
CA TRP A 68 8.12 8.79 38.69
C TRP A 68 9.20 9.81 39.07
N ARG A 69 9.74 10.58 38.12
CA ARG A 69 10.78 11.61 38.37
C ARG A 69 10.23 13.03 38.64
N GLY A 70 8.91 13.19 38.75
CA GLY A 70 8.24 14.45 39.06
C GLY A 70 7.75 14.55 40.50
#